data_AF-A0A831SJK8-F1
#
_entry.id   AF-A0A831SJK8-F1
#
_cell.length_a   1.000
_cell.length_b   1.000
_cell.length_c   1.000
_cell.angle_alpha   90.00
_cell.angle_beta   90.00
_cell.angle_gamma   90.00
#
_symmetry.space_group_name_H-M   'P 1'
#
loop_
_entity.id
_entity.type
_entity.pdbx_description
1 polymer ?
#
loop_
_entity_poly.entity_id
_entity_poly.type
_entity_poly.pdbx_seq_one_letter_code
_entity_poly.pdbx_strand_id
1 'polypeptide(L)'
;MSIEKNQRNLKLLVISLSISIAVIFAILLFTIDRNTIVYLRGIKPQFLLLALLLQVSTWFLWSIRISTMAKMISSEHRLSIRESMSIVIANLFLAAITPSMAGGEPVRIHLLSKKGLSGGCATAITLGERVFDAIFILVMVPFALF
;
A
#
# COMPACT_ATOMS: atom_id res chain seq x y z
N MET A 1 -6.04 -8.13 31.61
CA MET A 1 -6.62 -8.31 30.25
C MET A 1 -5.93 -7.48 29.15
N SER A 2 -5.57 -6.21 29.37
CA SER A 2 -4.85 -5.38 28.35
C SER A 2 -3.40 -5.84 28.09
N ILE A 3 -2.62 -6.12 29.13
CA ILE A 3 -1.18 -6.45 29.04
C ILE A 3 -0.92 -7.78 28.30
N GLU A 4 -1.73 -8.80 28.59
CA GLU A 4 -1.62 -10.14 28.00
C GLU A 4 -1.94 -10.14 26.49
N LYS A 5 -2.93 -9.34 26.08
CA LYS A 5 -3.27 -9.13 24.67
C LYS A 5 -2.12 -8.46 23.89
N ASN A 6 -1.42 -7.51 24.52
CA ASN A 6 -0.27 -6.84 23.92
C ASN A 6 0.92 -7.79 23.71
N GLN A 7 1.20 -8.66 24.70
CA GLN A 7 2.25 -9.67 24.57
C GLN A 7 1.95 -10.71 23.50
N ARG A 8 0.68 -11.14 23.35
CA ARG A 8 0.26 -12.05 22.29
C ARG A 8 0.45 -11.43 20.90
N ASN A 9 0.05 -10.17 20.71
CA ASN A 9 0.22 -9.46 19.45
C ASN A 9 1.70 -9.27 19.10
N LEU A 10 2.56 -8.98 20.09
CA LEU A 10 4.00 -8.86 19.88
C LEU A 10 4.63 -10.20 19.46
N LYS A 11 4.25 -11.31 20.10
CA LYS A 11 4.72 -12.66 19.72
C LYS A 11 4.30 -13.01 18.28
N LEU A 12 3.05 -12.73 17.91
CA LEU A 12 2.54 -12.98 16.56
C LEU A 12 3.27 -12.11 15.52
N LEU A 13 3.53 -10.83 15.83
CA LEU A 13 4.33 -9.95 14.97
C LEU A 13 5.74 -10.50 14.77
N VAL A 14 6.43 -10.88 15.85
CA VAL A 14 7.79 -11.43 15.77
C VAL A 14 7.81 -12.70 14.92
N ILE A 15 6.87 -13.64 15.14
CA ILE A 15 6.78 -14.87 14.34
C ILE A 15 6.55 -14.54 12.86
N SER A 16 5.59 -13.67 12.54
CA SER A 16 5.30 -13.31 11.15
C SER A 16 6.50 -12.64 10.47
N LEU A 17 7.21 -11.77 11.19
CA LEU A 17 8.38 -11.08 10.67
C LEU A 17 9.56 -12.04 10.48
N SER A 18 9.80 -12.94 11.44
CA SER A 18 10.83 -13.97 11.33
C SER A 18 10.60 -14.90 10.15
N ILE A 19 9.35 -15.34 9.93
CA ILE A 19 8.99 -16.16 8.77
C ILE A 19 9.25 -15.39 7.47
N SER A 20 8.79 -14.14 7.36
CA SER A 20 9.05 -13.32 6.18
C SER A 20 10.54 -13.15 5.90
N ILE A 21 11.34 -12.84 6.92
CA ILE A 21 12.80 -12.70 6.79
C ILE A 21 13.44 -14.03 6.35
N ALA A 22 13.04 -15.16 6.95
CA ALA A 22 13.57 -16.47 6.62
C ALA A 22 13.25 -16.87 5.17
N VAL A 23 12.02 -16.62 4.71
CA VAL A 23 11.59 -16.88 3.33
C VAL A 23 12.35 -15.99 2.34
N ILE A 24 12.49 -14.69 2.62
CA ILE A 24 13.29 -13.78 1.80
C ILE A 24 14.73 -14.29 1.70
N PHE A 25 15.33 -14.66 2.83
CA PHE A 25 16.70 -15.16 2.86
C PHE A 25 16.86 -16.46 2.07
N ALA A 26 15.92 -17.40 2.21
CA ALA A 26 15.92 -18.63 1.43
C ALA A 26 15.84 -18.35 -0.08
N ILE A 27 14.90 -17.49 -0.51
CA ILE A 27 14.77 -17.10 -1.92
C ILE A 27 16.08 -16.47 -2.42
N LEU A 28 16.69 -15.58 -1.64
CA LEU A 28 17.95 -14.94 -2.02
C LEU A 28 19.09 -15.95 -2.16
N LEU A 29 19.23 -16.90 -1.23
CA LEU A 29 20.27 -17.95 -1.32
C LEU A 29 20.08 -18.85 -2.56
N PHE A 30 18.83 -19.16 -2.92
CA PHE A 30 18.55 -20.01 -4.09
C PHE A 30 18.53 -19.26 -5.42
N THR A 31 18.35 -17.93 -5.41
CA THR A 31 18.16 -17.12 -6.64
C THR A 31 19.37 -16.25 -6.99
N ILE A 32 20.23 -15.89 -6.03
CA ILE A 32 21.40 -15.06 -6.30
C ILE A 32 22.47 -15.87 -7.04
N ASP A 33 22.69 -15.48 -8.29
CA ASP A 33 23.88 -15.86 -9.05
C ASP A 33 24.96 -14.76 -9.02
N ARG A 34 26.21 -15.12 -9.37
CA ARG A 34 27.34 -14.17 -9.49
C ARG A 34 27.01 -12.99 -10.41
N ASN A 35 26.24 -13.23 -11.48
CA ASN A 35 25.82 -12.17 -12.39
C ASN A 35 24.92 -11.11 -11.70
N THR A 36 24.09 -11.51 -10.75
CA THR A 36 23.21 -10.61 -9.97
C THR A 36 24.00 -9.50 -9.27
N ILE A 37 25.14 -9.85 -8.67
CA ILE A 37 26.00 -8.90 -7.95
C ILE A 37 26.67 -7.92 -8.92
N VAL A 38 27.07 -8.40 -10.11
CA VAL A 38 27.65 -7.55 -11.15
C VAL A 38 26.62 -6.52 -11.64
N TYR A 39 25.38 -6.95 -11.90
CA TYR A 39 24.31 -6.04 -12.31
C TYR A 39 23.95 -5.02 -11.22
N LEU A 40 23.86 -5.45 -9.95
CA LEU A 40 23.60 -4.54 -8.83
C LEU A 40 24.65 -3.45 -8.68
N ARG A 41 25.94 -3.78 -8.89
CA ARG A 41 27.03 -2.80 -8.86
C ARG A 41 27.02 -1.82 -10.05
N GLY A 42 26.40 -2.22 -11.16
CA GLY A 42 26.23 -1.37 -12.34
C GLY A 42 25.07 -0.37 -12.25
N ILE A 43 24.22 -0.47 -11.21
CA ILE A 43 23.07 0.44 -11.06
C ILE A 43 23.57 1.85 -10.79
N LYS A 44 23.23 2.79 -11.67
CA LYS A 44 23.53 4.21 -11.46
C LYS A 44 22.65 4.75 -10.33
N PRO A 45 23.21 5.40 -9.29
CA PRO A 45 22.44 5.95 -8.17
C PRO A 45 21.34 6.94 -8.58
N GLN A 46 21.51 7.62 -9.71
CA GLN A 46 20.53 8.54 -10.30
C GLN A 46 19.18 7.86 -10.55
N PHE A 47 19.18 6.62 -11.05
CA PHE A 47 17.94 5.88 -11.30
C PHE A 47 17.27 5.40 -10.01
N LEU A 48 18.06 5.09 -8.97
CA LEU A 48 17.51 4.77 -7.65
C LEU A 48 16.82 5.98 -7.02
N LEU A 49 17.45 7.15 -7.11
CA LEU A 49 16.86 8.40 -6.63
C LEU A 49 15.58 8.72 -7.41
N LEU A 50 15.59 8.58 -8.73
CA LEU A 50 14.41 8.80 -9.56
C LEU A 50 13.27 7.83 -9.19
N ALA A 51 13.57 6.55 -9.01
CA ALA A 51 12.58 5.55 -8.59
C ALA A 51 11.98 5.90 -7.23
N LEU A 52 12.81 6.33 -6.27
CA LEU A 52 12.34 6.77 -4.95
C LEU A 52 11.42 8.00 -5.06
N LEU A 53 11.79 8.99 -5.87
CA LEU A 53 11.00 10.19 -6.09
C LEU A 53 9.65 9.87 -6.74
N LEU A 54 9.63 9.00 -7.75
CA LEU A 54 8.40 8.54 -8.40
C LEU A 54 7.50 7.78 -7.40
N GLN A 55 8.09 6.95 -6.55
CA GLN A 55 7.36 6.21 -5.52
C GLN A 55 6.70 7.14 -4.50
N VAL A 56 7.44 8.12 -3.97
CA VAL A 56 6.89 9.11 -3.03
C VAL A 56 5.80 9.95 -3.70
N SER A 57 6.02 10.34 -4.97
CA SER A 57 5.02 11.07 -5.75
C SER A 57 3.74 10.25 -5.94
N THR A 58 3.85 8.94 -6.15
CA THR A 58 2.70 8.03 -6.25
C THR A 58 1.87 8.03 -4.96
N TRP A 59 2.52 7.97 -3.80
CA TRP A 59 1.80 8.03 -2.52
C TRP A 59 1.09 9.37 -2.32
N PHE A 60 1.73 10.46 -2.72
CA PHE A 60 1.16 11.80 -2.64
C PHE A 60 -0.08 11.94 -3.55
N LEU A 61 0.01 11.51 -4.81
CA LEU A 61 -1.13 11.51 -5.73
C LEU A 61 -2.27 10.62 -5.24
N TRP A 62 -1.96 9.45 -4.69
CA TRP A 62 -2.96 8.56 -4.11
C TRP A 62 -3.66 9.19 -2.90
N SER A 63 -2.90 9.89 -2.06
CA SER A 63 -3.44 10.65 -0.94
C SER A 63 -4.40 11.77 -1.39
N ILE A 64 -4.04 12.52 -2.43
CA ILE A 64 -4.92 13.53 -3.04
C ILE A 64 -6.21 12.87 -3.57
N ARG A 65 -6.09 11.71 -4.24
CA ARG A 65 -7.23 10.95 -4.76
C ARG A 65 -8.21 10.60 -3.65
N ILE A 66 -7.73 9.98 -2.57
CA ILE A 66 -8.56 9.59 -1.42
C ILE A 66 -9.20 10.83 -0.76
N SER A 67 -8.43 11.90 -0.53
CA SER A 67 -8.95 13.15 0.03
C SER A 67 -10.07 13.76 -0.82
N THR A 68 -9.90 13.73 -2.14
CA THR A 68 -10.88 14.26 -3.10
C THR A 68 -12.15 13.41 -3.13
N MET A 69 -12.02 12.09 -3.22
CA MET A 69 -13.16 11.17 -3.18
C MET A 69 -13.93 11.26 -1.86
N ALA A 70 -13.24 11.37 -0.73
CA ALA A 70 -13.87 11.56 0.57
C ALA A 70 -14.70 12.84 0.64
N LYS A 71 -14.18 13.96 0.12
CA LYS A 71 -14.91 15.25 0.06
C LYS A 71 -16.14 15.18 -0.85
N MET A 72 -16.10 14.41 -1.93
CA MET A 72 -17.23 14.24 -2.85
C MET A 72 -18.36 13.42 -2.24
N ILE A 73 -18.02 12.38 -1.47
CA ILE A 73 -19.01 11.46 -0.89
C ILE A 73 -19.61 11.98 0.41
N SER A 74 -18.85 12.75 1.20
CA SER A 74 -19.30 13.25 2.50
C SER A 74 -18.94 14.72 2.68
N SER A 75 -19.95 15.59 2.53
CA SER A 75 -19.76 17.06 2.66
C SER A 75 -19.37 17.49 4.07
N GLU A 76 -19.74 16.70 5.08
CA GLU A 76 -19.47 16.98 6.50
C GLU A 76 -18.06 16.57 6.94
N HIS A 77 -17.45 15.58 6.27
CA HIS A 77 -16.19 14.98 6.69
C HIS A 77 -15.08 15.25 5.67
N ARG A 78 -14.24 16.24 5.98
CA ARG A 78 -13.11 16.63 5.12
C ARG A 78 -11.84 15.93 5.58
N LEU A 79 -11.42 14.93 4.82
CA LEU A 79 -10.14 14.26 5.02
C LEU A 79 -9.01 15.14 4.48
N SER A 80 -8.05 15.55 5.32
CA SER A 80 -6.88 16.30 4.85
C SER A 80 -5.92 15.41 4.05
N ILE A 81 -5.07 16.01 3.21
CA ILE A 81 -4.05 15.27 2.45
C ILE A 81 -3.06 14.58 3.40
N ARG A 82 -2.74 15.20 4.54
CA ARG A 82 -1.84 14.59 5.53
C ARG A 82 -2.44 13.33 6.15
N GLU A 83 -3.72 13.38 6.52
CA GLU A 83 -4.41 12.21 7.07
C GLU A 83 -4.57 11.10 6.03
N SER A 84 -4.92 11.48 4.80
CA SER A 84 -5.02 10.56 3.66
C SER A 84 -3.67 9.87 3.39
N MET A 85 -2.56 10.60 3.50
CA MET A 85 -1.21 10.06 3.37
C MET A 85 -0.88 9.05 4.47
N SER A 86 -1.24 9.36 5.73
CA SER A 86 -1.09 8.40 6.83
C SER A 86 -1.90 7.12 6.61
N ILE A 87 -3.10 7.23 6.04
CA ILE A 87 -3.93 6.08 5.68
C ILE A 87 -3.29 5.26 4.56
N VAL A 88 -2.76 5.91 3.51
CA VAL A 88 -2.04 5.25 2.41
C VAL A 88 -0.83 4.47 2.92
N ILE A 89 -0.01 5.07 3.78
CA ILE A 89 1.19 4.40 4.33
C ILE A 89 0.78 3.21 5.21
N ALA A 90 -0.23 3.38 6.06
CA ALA A 90 -0.73 2.29 6.92
C ALA A 90 -1.32 1.13 6.10
N ASN A 91 -2.06 1.45 5.04
CA ASN A 91 -2.55 0.48 4.05
C ASN A 91 -1.39 -0.29 3.41
N LEU A 92 -0.37 0.42 2.91
CA LEU A 92 0.80 -0.19 2.26
C LEU A 92 1.59 -1.08 3.21
N PHE A 93 1.74 -0.67 4.46
CA PHE A 93 2.42 -1.47 5.47
C PHE A 93 1.73 -2.83 5.69
N LEU A 94 0.41 -2.84 5.88
CA LEU A 94 -0.29 -4.10 6.09
C LEU A 94 -0.40 -4.94 4.81
N ALA A 95 -0.56 -4.30 3.65
CA ALA A 95 -0.48 -4.96 2.35
C ALA A 95 0.88 -5.66 2.17
N ALA A 96 1.99 -5.03 2.53
CA ALA A 96 3.32 -5.60 2.38
C ALA A 96 3.59 -6.82 3.28
N ILE A 97 2.84 -6.99 4.38
CA ILE A 97 3.01 -8.10 5.31
C ILE A 97 2.06 -9.27 4.99
N THR A 98 1.03 -9.03 4.18
CA THR A 98 -0.02 -10.02 3.89
C THR A 98 0.14 -10.63 2.49
N PRO A 99 -0.12 -11.94 2.32
CA PRO A 99 -0.14 -12.55 0.99
C PRO A 99 -1.13 -11.83 0.07
N SER A 100 -0.75 -11.68 -1.21
CA SER A 100 -1.55 -11.03 -2.24
C SER A 100 -1.95 -9.57 -1.94
N MET A 101 -1.25 -8.90 -1.01
CA MET A 101 -1.53 -7.53 -0.57
C MET A 101 -2.92 -7.33 0.07
N ALA A 102 -3.66 -8.42 0.35
CA ALA A 102 -5.07 -8.38 0.69
C ALA A 102 -5.39 -7.72 2.04
N GLY A 103 -4.40 -7.56 2.92
CA GLY A 103 -4.57 -6.92 4.22
C GLY A 103 -4.67 -5.40 4.17
N GLY A 104 -4.25 -4.75 3.07
CA GLY A 104 -4.28 -3.30 2.96
C GLY A 104 -5.70 -2.73 3.00
N GLU A 105 -6.58 -3.25 2.13
CA GLU A 105 -7.92 -2.72 1.90
C GLU A 105 -8.78 -2.68 3.17
N PRO A 106 -8.86 -3.75 3.99
CA PRO A 106 -9.62 -3.70 5.24
C PRO A 106 -9.11 -2.65 6.22
N VAL A 107 -7.78 -2.48 6.33
CA VAL A 107 -7.19 -1.43 7.19
C VAL A 107 -7.55 -0.05 6.68
N ARG A 108 -7.53 0.16 5.37
CA ARG A 108 -7.92 1.45 4.80
C ARG A 108 -9.38 1.78 5.09
N ILE A 109 -10.30 0.84 4.90
CA ILE A 109 -11.72 1.02 5.23
C ILE A 109 -11.85 1.38 6.72
N HIS A 110 -11.19 0.62 7.59
CA HIS A 110 -11.22 0.86 9.03
C HIS A 110 -10.69 2.24 9.42
N LEU A 111 -9.57 2.67 8.86
CA LEU A 111 -8.96 3.97 9.16
C LEU A 111 -9.79 5.14 8.62
N LEU A 112 -10.38 5.00 7.43
CA LEU A 112 -11.33 5.99 6.89
C LEU A 112 -12.57 6.10 7.79
N SER A 113 -13.11 4.98 8.27
CA SER A 113 -14.23 5.01 9.22
C SER A 113 -13.86 5.63 10.56
N LYS A 114 -12.64 5.40 11.05
CA LYS A 114 -12.12 6.07 12.25
C LYS A 114 -11.98 7.59 12.07
N LYS A 115 -11.93 8.07 10.82
CA LYS A 115 -11.91 9.50 10.46
C LYS A 115 -13.32 10.09 10.28
N GLY A 116 -14.37 9.36 10.65
CA GLY A 116 -15.75 9.84 10.68
C GLY A 116 -16.59 9.47 9.45
N LEU A 117 -16.01 8.82 8.44
CA LEU A 117 -16.79 8.31 7.31
C LEU A 117 -17.62 7.09 7.74
N SER A 118 -18.84 6.97 7.23
CA SER A 118 -19.61 5.73 7.40
C SER A 118 -18.86 4.55 6.77
N GLY A 119 -19.07 3.33 7.27
CA GLY A 119 -18.45 2.12 6.72
C GLY A 119 -18.77 1.92 5.23
N GLY A 120 -19.98 2.27 4.82
CA GLY A 120 -20.39 2.27 3.41
C GLY A 120 -19.61 3.27 2.57
N CYS A 121 -19.46 4.52 3.03
CA CYS A 121 -18.67 5.54 2.33
C CYS A 121 -17.19 5.16 2.23
N ALA A 122 -16.59 4.66 3.32
CA ALA A 122 -15.20 4.19 3.33
C ALA A 122 -14.95 3.03 2.36
N THR A 123 -15.91 2.10 2.28
CA THR A 123 -15.89 0.98 1.33
C THR A 123 -16.06 1.47 -0.11
N ALA A 124 -17.00 2.38 -0.36
CA ALA A 124 -17.23 2.98 -1.67
C ALA A 124 -16.00 3.72 -2.20
N ILE A 125 -15.27 4.45 -1.33
CA ILE A 125 -14.00 5.09 -1.73
C ILE A 125 -12.97 4.03 -2.11
N THR A 126 -12.80 3.02 -1.25
CA THR A 126 -11.79 1.95 -1.39
C THR A 126 -12.02 1.09 -2.63
N LEU A 127 -13.27 0.79 -2.99
CA LEU A 127 -13.62 0.01 -4.18
C LEU A 127 -13.76 0.89 -5.42
N GLY A 128 -14.30 2.10 -5.28
CA GLY A 128 -14.52 3.02 -6.39
C GLY A 128 -13.23 3.38 -7.11
N GLU A 129 -12.12 3.50 -6.37
CA GLU A 129 -10.82 3.70 -7.02
C GLU A 129 -10.39 2.51 -7.88
N ARG A 130 -10.73 1.27 -7.49
CA ARG A 130 -10.42 0.06 -8.30
C ARG A 130 -11.25 0.04 -9.57
N VAL A 131 -12.50 0.49 -9.47
CA VAL A 131 -13.37 0.65 -10.64
C VAL A 131 -12.81 1.71 -11.58
N PHE A 132 -12.35 2.86 -11.07
CA PHE A 132 -11.70 3.88 -11.90
C PHE A 132 -10.42 3.37 -12.55
N ASP A 133 -9.57 2.65 -11.80
CA ASP A 133 -8.35 2.04 -12.33
C ASP A 133 -8.69 1.01 -13.43
N ALA A 134 -9.72 0.18 -13.24
CA ALA A 134 -10.18 -0.80 -14.22
C ALA A 134 -10.76 -0.15 -15.48
N ILE A 135 -11.58 0.90 -15.33
CA ILE A 135 -12.10 1.67 -16.47
C ILE A 135 -10.95 2.31 -17.25
N PHE A 136 -10.00 2.92 -16.55
CA PHE A 136 -8.82 3.51 -17.19
C PHE A 136 -8.04 2.48 -17.99
N ILE A 137 -7.76 1.30 -17.41
CA ILE A 137 -7.09 0.20 -18.12
C ILE A 137 -7.90 -0.22 -19.35
N LEU A 138 -9.20 -0.47 -19.19
CA LEU A 138 -10.05 -0.91 -20.30
C LEU A 138 -10.05 0.09 -21.47
N VAL A 139 -10.07 1.38 -21.18
CA VAL A 139 -10.00 2.44 -22.20
C VAL A 139 -8.61 2.53 -22.84
N MET A 140 -7.55 2.24 -22.09
CA MET A 140 -6.17 2.28 -22.60
C MET A 140 -5.76 1.02 -23.38
N VAL A 141 -6.39 -0.13 -23.15
CA VAL A 141 -6.05 -1.41 -23.80
C VAL A 141 -5.99 -1.30 -25.34
N PRO A 142 -6.97 -0.71 -26.04
CA PRO A 142 -6.88 -0.54 -27.49
C PRO A 142 -5.62 0.22 -27.93
N PHE A 143 -5.28 1.32 -27.26
CA PHE A 143 -4.10 2.13 -27.59
C PHE A 143 -2.77 1.44 -27.26
N ALA A 144 -2.77 0.43 -26.40
CA ALA A 144 -1.58 -0.35 -26.08
C ALA A 144 -1.32 -1.48 -27.08
N LEU A 145 -2.36 -1.91 -27.82
CA LEU A 145 -2.30 -3.04 -28.76
C LEU A 145 -2.12 -2.61 -30.23
N PHE A 146 -2.23 -1.32 -30.52
CA PHE A 146 -1.99 -0.72 -31.84
C PHE A 146 -0.85 0.30 -31.76
#